data_AF-K1ZQR3-F1
#
_entry.id   AF-K1ZQR3-F1
#
_cell.length_a   1.000
_cell.length_b   1.000
_cell.length_c   1.000
_cell.angle_alpha   90.00
_cell.angle_beta   90.00
_cell.angle_gamma   90.00
#
_symmetry.space_group_name_H-M   'P 1'
#
loop_
_entity.id
_entity.type
_entity.pdbx_description
1 polymer ?
#
loop_
_entity_poly.entity_id
_entity_poly.type
_entity_poly.pdbx_seq_one_letter_code
_entity_poly.pdbx_strand_id
1 'polypeptide(L)'
;MDNEDVKITIILKKGSPKLLANATISIETVYFGFVTIKGFQIWNSRVFNERLQEAINIEPPTIMSYGRPYNFVYFEKDQKWFDLETRIYDAFVKERNINMSGNLSDTEFEETNKEIE
;
A
#
# COMPACT_ATOMS: atom_id res chain seq x y z
N MET A 1 -4.45 -4.81 24.12
CA MET A 1 -5.01 -3.46 23.88
C MET A 1 -4.91 -3.29 22.38
N ASP A 2 -5.82 -3.84 21.58
CA ASP A 2 -5.53 -4.06 20.15
C ASP A 2 -6.73 -3.87 19.23
N ASN A 3 -7.57 -2.87 19.52
CA ASN A 3 -8.48 -2.29 18.53
C ASN A 3 -8.06 -0.85 18.28
N GLU A 4 -6.89 -0.65 17.67
CA GLU A 4 -6.61 0.63 17.04
C GLU A 4 -7.35 0.65 15.70
N ASP A 5 -8.29 1.59 15.55
CA ASP A 5 -9.00 1.87 14.30
C ASP A 5 -8.04 2.49 13.27
N VAL A 6 -7.16 1.64 12.72
CA VAL A 6 -6.22 1.99 11.65
C VAL A 6 -6.89 1.68 10.31
N LYS A 7 -7.25 2.73 9.58
CA LYS A 7 -7.74 2.64 8.21
C LYS A 7 -6.59 2.81 7.23
N ILE A 8 -6.36 1.80 6.38
CA ILE A 8 -5.37 1.84 5.31
C ILE A 8 -6.07 1.92 3.97
N THR A 9 -5.73 2.95 3.19
CA THR A 9 -6.21 3.14 1.82
C THR A 9 -5.05 2.96 0.85
N ILE A 10 -5.20 2.05 -0.11
CA ILE A 10 -4.22 1.77 -1.15
C ILE A 10 -4.66 2.41 -2.46
N ILE A 11 -3.72 3.05 -3.14
CA ILE A 11 -3.91 3.60 -4.49
C ILE A 11 -2.87 2.95 -5.40
N LEU A 12 -3.30 1.99 -6.22
CA LEU A 12 -2.46 1.33 -7.20
C LEU A 12 -1.99 2.34 -8.26
N LYS A 13 -0.72 2.25 -8.66
CA LYS A 13 -0.12 3.07 -9.71
C LYS A 13 -0.08 2.29 -11.01
N LYS A 14 -0.79 2.80 -12.02
CA LYS A 14 -0.76 2.23 -13.37
C LYS A 14 0.46 2.76 -14.13
N GLY A 15 1.14 1.89 -14.88
CA GLY A 15 2.20 2.28 -15.83
C GLY A 15 3.58 2.54 -15.24
N SER A 16 3.83 2.33 -13.94
CA SER A 16 5.17 2.36 -13.37
C SER A 16 5.62 0.96 -12.97
N PRO A 17 6.71 0.41 -13.54
CA PRO A 17 7.20 -0.92 -13.16
C PRO A 17 7.88 -0.91 -11.79
N LYS A 18 8.27 0.26 -11.29
CA LYS A 18 9.00 0.42 -10.02
C LYS A 18 8.07 0.77 -8.87
N LEU A 19 7.22 1.80 -9.02
CA LEU A 19 6.26 2.20 -7.99
C LEU A 19 4.92 1.50 -8.24
N LEU A 20 4.54 0.60 -7.35
CA LEU A 20 3.35 -0.22 -7.49
C LEU A 20 2.11 0.46 -6.94
N ALA A 21 2.24 1.12 -5.79
CA ALA A 21 1.12 1.76 -5.11
C ALA A 21 1.59 2.82 -4.12
N ASN A 22 0.67 3.70 -3.76
CA ASN A 22 0.82 4.56 -2.59
C ASN A 22 -0.18 4.11 -1.51
N ALA A 23 0.24 4.18 -0.24
CA ALA A 23 -0.65 3.94 0.89
C ALA A 23 -0.89 5.24 1.68
N THR A 24 -2.11 5.35 2.22
CA THR A 24 -2.52 6.37 3.17
C THR A 24 -3.04 5.69 4.41
N ILE A 25 -2.55 6.10 5.56
CA ILE A 25 -2.87 5.49 6.86
C ILE A 25 -3.62 6.54 7.67
N SER A 26 -4.79 6.19 8.18
CA SER A 26 -5.56 7.05 9.07
C SER A 26 -5.75 6.34 10.39
N ILE A 27 -5.31 6.99 11.47
CA ILE A 27 -5.34 6.46 12.83
C ILE A 27 -6.34 7.31 13.60
N GLU A 28 -7.34 6.67 14.20
CA GLU A 28 -8.24 7.37 15.11
C GLU A 28 -7.53 7.72 16.41
N THR A 29 -7.66 8.97 16.83
CA THR A 29 -7.09 9.49 18.07
C THR A 29 -8.21 9.95 18.98
N VAL A 30 -8.02 9.76 20.27
CA VAL A 30 -9.02 10.09 21.30
C VAL A 30 -9.39 11.59 21.30
N TYR A 31 -8.45 12.47 20.95
CA TYR A 31 -8.61 13.91 21.10
C TYR A 31 -8.71 14.70 19.79
N PHE A 32 -8.18 14.18 18.68
CA PHE A 32 -8.04 14.94 17.43
C PHE A 32 -8.83 14.34 16.27
N GLY A 33 -9.67 13.32 16.52
CA GLY A 33 -10.30 12.55 15.46
C GLY A 33 -9.25 11.74 14.69
N PHE A 34 -9.26 11.77 13.35
CA PHE A 34 -8.31 11.01 12.55
C PHE A 34 -7.01 11.78 12.29
N VAL A 35 -5.89 11.15 12.61
CA VAL A 35 -4.57 11.52 12.11
C VAL A 35 -4.30 10.73 10.84
N THR A 36 -4.25 11.43 9.70
CA THR A 36 -3.98 10.81 8.40
C THR A 36 -2.56 11.11 7.93
N ILE A 37 -1.80 10.05 7.71
CA ILE A 37 -0.44 10.07 7.17
C ILE A 37 -0.49 9.57 5.72
N LYS A 38 -0.12 10.43 4.78
CA LYS A 38 -0.13 10.15 3.34
C LYS A 38 1.30 9.94 2.83
N GLY A 39 1.42 9.17 1.75
CA GLY A 39 2.66 9.14 0.96
C GLY A 39 3.58 7.97 1.25
N PHE A 40 3.08 6.92 1.91
CA PHE A 40 3.80 5.64 1.94
C PHE A 40 3.90 5.10 0.53
N GLN A 41 5.06 4.58 0.16
CA GLN A 41 5.34 4.08 -1.19
C GLN A 41 5.56 2.58 -1.16
N ILE A 42 4.86 1.86 -2.03
CA ILE A 42 5.02 0.41 -2.22
C ILE A 42 5.69 0.23 -3.58
N TRP A 43 6.87 -0.37 -3.59
CA TRP A 43 7.69 -0.45 -4.79
C TRP A 43 8.34 -1.82 -4.96
N ASN A 44 8.56 -2.19 -6.21
CA ASN A 44 9.33 -3.37 -6.56
C ASN A 44 10.78 -3.21 -6.11
N SER A 45 11.24 -4.19 -5.35
CA SER A 45 12.61 -4.29 -4.87
C SER A 45 13.37 -5.36 -5.64
N ARG A 46 14.70 -5.19 -5.75
CA ARG A 46 15.58 -6.27 -6.22
C ARG A 46 15.92 -7.27 -5.12
N VAL A 47 15.74 -6.86 -3.86
CA VAL A 47 16.03 -7.66 -2.67
C VAL A 47 14.72 -8.24 -2.16
N PHE A 48 14.72 -9.54 -1.88
CA PHE A 48 13.59 -10.24 -1.31
C PHE A 48 13.35 -9.77 0.13
N ASN A 49 12.11 -9.36 0.44
CA ASN A 49 11.75 -8.97 1.78
C ASN A 49 11.26 -10.21 2.54
N GLU A 50 12.08 -10.73 3.44
CA GLU A 50 11.77 -11.92 4.23
C GLU A 50 10.52 -11.73 5.12
N ARG A 51 10.18 -10.51 5.53
CA ARG A 51 8.98 -10.26 6.34
C ARG A 51 7.71 -10.36 5.51
N LEU A 52 7.75 -9.83 4.28
CA LEU A 52 6.59 -9.78 3.38
C LEU A 52 6.50 -10.98 2.44
N GLN A 53 7.55 -11.81 2.38
CA GLN A 53 7.68 -12.97 1.48
C GLN A 53 7.50 -12.60 -0.01
N GLU A 54 7.82 -11.36 -0.38
CA GLU A 54 7.73 -10.84 -1.74
C GLU A 54 8.91 -9.90 -2.03
N ALA A 55 9.32 -9.74 -3.29
CA ALA A 55 10.33 -8.78 -3.72
C ALA A 55 9.78 -7.34 -3.79
N ILE A 56 9.15 -6.90 -2.70
CA ILE A 56 8.54 -5.58 -2.53
C ILE A 56 9.15 -4.91 -1.30
N ASN A 57 9.28 -3.59 -1.38
CA ASN A 57 9.60 -2.77 -0.22
C ASN A 57 8.51 -1.73 0.01
N ILE A 58 8.30 -1.39 1.28
CA ILE A 58 7.36 -0.36 1.70
C ILE A 58 8.17 0.72 2.39
N GLU A 59 8.08 1.95 1.89
CA GLU A 59 8.83 3.08 2.42
C GLU A 59 7.89 4.10 3.09
N PRO A 60 8.26 4.62 4.27
CA PRO A 60 7.56 5.74 4.88
C PRO A 60 7.56 6.99 3.97
N PRO A 61 6.66 7.95 4.22
CA PRO A 61 6.68 9.23 3.52
C PRO A 61 8.01 9.96 3.74
N THR A 62 8.62 10.37 2.64
CA THR A 62 9.92 11.05 2.61
C THR A 62 9.77 12.45 2.04
N ILE A 63 10.39 13.44 2.68
CA ILE A 63 10.47 14.83 2.20
C ILE A 63 11.91 15.18 1.84
N MET A 64 12.09 15.94 0.76
CA MET A 64 13.40 16.51 0.42
C MET A 64 13.61 17.80 1.20
N SER A 65 14.64 17.85 2.04
CA SER A 65 15.05 19.05 2.77
C SER A 65 16.54 19.26 2.60
N TYR A 66 16.96 20.47 2.19
CA TYR A 66 18.36 20.79 1.90
C TYR A 66 19.07 19.77 0.99
N GLY A 67 18.36 19.26 -0.02
CA GLY A 67 18.90 18.27 -0.97
C GLY A 67 19.06 16.85 -0.42
N ARG A 68 18.56 16.56 0.78
CA ARG A 68 18.59 15.23 1.39
C ARG A 68 17.17 14.70 1.65
N PRO A 69 16.91 13.40 1.43
CA PRO A 69 15.66 12.78 1.81
C PRO A 69 15.59 12.59 3.33
N TYR A 70 14.45 12.94 3.94
CA TYR A 70 14.15 12.70 5.35
C TYR A 70 12.80 12.02 5.49
N ASN A 71 12.76 10.93 6.25
CA ASN A 71 11.51 10.25 6.58
C ASN A 71 10.73 11.12 7.57
N PHE A 72 9.47 11.41 7.26
CA PHE A 72 8.62 12.22 8.12
C PHE A 72 8.01 11.42 9.29
N VAL A 73 7.99 10.09 9.17
CA VAL A 73 7.42 9.18 10.17
C VAL A 73 8.54 8.45 10.88
N TYR A 74 8.49 8.48 12.21
CA TYR A 74 9.42 7.79 13.09
C TYR A 74 8.65 6.81 13.98
N PHE A 75 9.23 5.63 14.20
CA PHE A 75 8.72 4.62 15.12
C PHE A 75 9.73 4.46 16.25
N GLU A 76 9.28 4.56 17.50
CA GLU A 76 10.15 4.35 18.67
C GLU A 76 10.71 2.92 18.74
N LYS A 77 9.98 1.96 18.17
CA LYS A 77 10.34 0.54 18.13
C LYS A 77 10.19 0.02 16.71
N ASP A 78 11.22 -0.65 16.22
CA ASP A 78 11.22 -1.29 14.89
C ASP A 78 10.05 -2.27 14.72
N GLN A 79 9.67 -2.98 15.80
CA GLN A 79 8.53 -3.89 15.76
C GLN A 79 7.22 -3.17 15.37
N LYS A 80 7.01 -1.93 15.81
CA LYS A 80 5.80 -1.17 15.46
C LYS A 80 5.79 -0.75 13.99
N TRP A 81 6.98 -0.51 13.44
CA TRP A 81 7.12 -0.33 12.00
C TRP A 81 6.78 -1.63 11.25
N PHE A 82 7.31 -2.77 11.68
CA PHE A 82 7.03 -4.06 11.02
C PHE A 82 5.54 -4.43 11.09
N ASP A 83 4.89 -4.22 12.25
CA ASP A 83 3.45 -4.47 12.40
C ASP A 83 2.63 -3.62 11.40
N LEU A 84 3.02 -2.35 11.21
CA LEU A 84 2.38 -1.47 10.23
C LEU A 84 2.72 -1.86 8.79
N GLU A 85 3.97 -2.23 8.52
CA GLU A 85 4.45 -2.71 7.21
C GLU A 85 3.62 -3.89 6.74
N THR A 86 3.40 -4.90 7.60
CA THR A 86 2.55 -6.05 7.32
C THR A 86 1.11 -5.64 7.02
N ARG A 87 0.51 -4.74 7.82
CA ARG A 87 -0.87 -4.28 7.58
C ARG A 87 -1.03 -3.53 6.25
N ILE A 88 -0.03 -2.70 5.88
CA ILE A 88 -0.03 -2.01 4.59
C ILE A 88 0.06 -3.03 3.45
N TYR A 89 0.94 -4.03 3.60
CA TYR A 89 1.10 -5.09 2.61
C TYR A 89 -0.18 -5.91 2.42
N ASP A 90 -0.83 -6.33 3.51
CA ASP A 90 -2.10 -7.07 3.44
C ASP A 90 -3.19 -6.28 2.70
N ALA A 91 -3.30 -4.97 3.01
CA ALA A 91 -4.22 -4.07 2.32
C ALA A 91 -3.87 -3.96 0.83
N PHE A 92 -2.58 -3.93 0.48
CA PHE A 92 -2.11 -3.87 -0.91
C PHE A 92 -2.43 -5.14 -1.67
N VAL A 93 -2.17 -6.32 -1.10
CA VAL A 93 -2.49 -7.61 -1.74
C VAL A 93 -4.00 -7.72 -1.99
N LYS A 94 -4.82 -7.31 -1.01
CA LYS A 94 -6.28 -7.27 -1.16
C LYS A 94 -6.70 -6.38 -2.33
N GLU A 95 -6.20 -5.15 -2.39
CA GLU A 95 -6.54 -4.20 -3.46
C GLU A 95 -6.06 -4.68 -4.83
N ARG A 96 -4.84 -5.25 -4.89
CA ARG A 96 -4.25 -5.84 -6.11
C ARG A 96 -5.12 -6.98 -6.65
N ASN A 97 -5.59 -7.88 -5.79
CA ASN A 97 -6.42 -9.02 -6.17
C ASN A 97 -7.80 -8.58 -6.66
N ILE A 98 -8.43 -7.62 -5.99
CA ILE A 98 -9.71 -7.04 -6.42
C ILE A 98 -9.58 -6.45 -7.83
N ASN A 99 -8.52 -5.67 -8.08
CA ASN A 99 -8.30 -5.08 -9.40
C ASN A 99 -8.08 -6.14 -10.50
N MET A 100 -7.37 -7.22 -10.20
CA MET A 100 -7.21 -8.34 -11.15
C MET A 100 -8.53 -9.06 -11.43
N SER A 101 -9.35 -9.30 -10.41
CA SER A 101 -10.66 -9.96 -10.59
C SER A 101 -11.65 -9.10 -11.39
N GLY A 102 -11.64 -7.78 -11.22
CA GLY A 102 -12.50 -6.87 -11.99
C GLY A 102 -12.12 -6.79 -13.47
N ASN A 103 -10.82 -6.89 -13.80
CA ASN A 103 -10.39 -6.92 -15.20
C ASN A 103 -10.76 -8.25 -15.89
N LEU A 104 -10.80 -9.36 -15.14
CA LEU A 104 -11.19 -10.67 -15.68
C LEU A 104 -12.68 -10.70 -16.04
N SER A 105 -13.57 -10.13 -15.19
CA SER A 105 -15.01 -10.10 -15.50
C SER A 105 -15.31 -9.31 -16.77
N ASP A 106 -14.66 -8.16 -16.96
CA ASP A 106 -14.90 -7.30 -18.14
C ASP A 106 -14.44 -7.97 -19.44
N THR A 107 -13.40 -8.81 -19.37
CA THR A 107 -12.86 -9.52 -20.54
C THR A 107 -13.78 -10.70 -20.94
N GLU A 108 -14.35 -11.42 -19.98
CA GLU A 108 -15.28 -12.53 -20.23
C GLU A 108 -16.61 -12.08 -20.86
N PHE A 109 -17.09 -10.87 -20.54
CA PHE A 109 -18.27 -10.27 -21.18
C PHE A 109 -18.02 -9.82 -22.63
N GLU A 110 -16.80 -9.42 -23.00
CA GLU A 110 -16.48 -9.07 -24.38
C GLU A 110 -16.32 -10.30 -25.29
N GLU A 111 -15.77 -11.40 -24.75
CA GLU A 111 -15.62 -12.65 -25.52
C GLU A 111 -16.96 -13.33 -25.79
N THR A 112 -17.87 -13.35 -24.80
CA THR A 112 -19.22 -13.94 -24.98
C THR A 112 -20.11 -13.18 -25.96
N ASN A 113 -19.91 -11.86 -26.12
CA ASN A 113 -20.68 -11.07 -27.09
C ASN A 113 -20.13 -11.15 -28.53
N LYS A 114 -18.89 -11.60 -28.72
CA LYS A 114 -18.31 -11.84 -30.06
C LYS A 114 -18.69 -13.19 -30.67
N GLU A 115 -19.11 -14.17 -29.85
CA GLU A 115 -19.53 -15.49 -30.35
C GLU A 115 -21.01 -15.52 -30.79
N ILE A 116 -21.75 -14.41 -30.62
CA ILE A 116 -23.19 -14.30 -30.92
C ILE A 116 -23.48 -13.46 -32.19
N GLU A 117 -22.45 -12.89 -32.85
CA GLU A 117 -22.55 -12.23 -34.16
C GLU A 117 -22.00 -13.11 -35.30
#